data_AF-I9RKH2-F1
#
_entry.id   AF-I9RKH2-F1
#
_cell.length_a   1.000
_cell.length_b   1.000
_cell.length_c   1.000
_cell.angle_alpha   90.00
_cell.angle_beta   90.00
_cell.angle_gamma   90.00
#
_symmetry.space_group_name_H-M   'P 1'
#
loop_
_entity.id
_entity.type
_entity.pdbx_description
1 polymer ?
#
loop_
_entity_poly.entity_id
_entity_poly.type
_entity_poly.pdbx_seq_one_letter_code
_entity_poly.pdbx_strand_id
1 'polypeptide(L)' 'MSKTRAAKRRTHYSVKLAKPIKAKDGTWKLPHHINKFTKEY' A
#
# COMPACT_ATOMS: atom_id res chain seq x y z
N MET A 1 -17.60 25.19 -8.25
CA MET A 1 -16.47 24.45 -8.90
C MET A 1 -17.03 23.65 -10.07
N SER A 2 -16.51 23.78 -11.29
CA SER A 2 -16.96 22.94 -12.42
C SER A 2 -16.53 21.48 -12.24
N LYS A 3 -17.31 20.53 -12.78
CA LYS A 3 -17.00 19.09 -12.73
C LYS A 3 -15.61 18.79 -13.31
N THR A 4 -15.28 19.44 -14.43
CA THR A 4 -13.97 19.35 -15.09
C THR A 4 -12.82 19.85 -14.20
N ARG A 5 -13.00 20.99 -13.52
CA ARG A 5 -11.98 21.54 -12.61
C ARG A 5 -11.80 20.67 -11.37
N ALA A 6 -12.88 20.07 -10.86
CA ALA A 6 -12.82 19.16 -9.73
C ALA A 6 -12.08 17.85 -10.07
N ALA A 7 -12.33 17.27 -11.25
CA ALA A 7 -11.64 16.06 -11.72
C ALA A 7 -10.14 16.30 -11.91
N LYS A 8 -9.74 17.41 -12.55
CA LYS A 8 -8.33 17.80 -12.72
C LYS A 8 -7.58 17.92 -11.39
N ARG A 9 -8.22 18.41 -10.32
CA ARG A 9 -7.60 18.51 -8.99
C ARG A 9 -7.42 17.15 -8.32
N ARG A 10 -8.31 16.19 -8.57
CA ARG A 10 -8.32 14.87 -7.90
C ARG A 10 -7.24 13.91 -8.39
N THR A 11 -6.56 14.20 -9.51
CA THR A 11 -5.48 13.38 -10.06
C THR A 11 -4.29 13.21 -9.09
N HIS A 12 -4.06 14.19 -8.21
CA HIS A 12 -2.96 14.18 -7.25
C HIS A 12 -3.26 13.39 -5.96
N TYR A 13 -4.54 13.12 -5.67
CA TYR A 13 -4.97 12.47 -4.42
C TYR A 13 -5.26 10.99 -4.66
N SER A 14 -4.31 10.27 -5.25
CA SER A 14 -4.41 8.82 -5.42
C SER A 14 -3.88 8.07 -4.20
N VAL A 15 -4.56 6.98 -3.85
CA VAL A 15 -4.08 6.08 -2.79
C VAL A 15 -2.97 5.22 -3.38
N LYS A 16 -1.79 5.23 -2.74
CA LYS A 16 -0.71 4.31 -3.09
C LYS A 16 -0.94 2.98 -2.37
N LEU A 17 -1.01 1.89 -3.14
CA LEU A 17 -1.09 0.55 -2.58
C LEU A 17 0.22 0.19 -1.87
N ALA A 18 0.11 -0.55 -0.77
CA ALA A 18 1.27 -1.06 -0.06
C ALA A 18 2.00 -2.11 -0.91
N LYS A 19 3.33 -2.16 -0.78
CA LYS A 19 4.19 -3.10 -1.50
C LYS A 19 4.70 -4.18 -0.52
N PRO A 20 4.02 -5.34 -0.40
CA PRO A 20 4.48 -6.41 0.46
C PRO A 20 5.72 -7.11 -0.12
N ILE A 21 6.54 -7.65 0.76
CA ILE A 21 7.77 -8.40 0.47
C ILE A 21 7.57 -9.86 0.91
N LYS A 22 8.14 -10.78 0.16
CA LYS A 22 8.14 -12.21 0.52
C LYS A 22 9.15 -12.46 1.63
N ALA A 23 8.68 -13.04 2.74
CA ALA A 23 9.51 -13.49 3.85
C ALA A 23 10.25 -14.80 3.50
N LYS A 24 11.21 -15.20 4.35
CA LYS A 24 11.99 -16.44 4.16
C LYS A 24 11.10 -17.68 4.11
N ASP A 25 10.04 -17.69 4.91
CA ASP A 25 9.07 -18.80 4.99
C ASP A 25 8.06 -18.79 3.84
N GLY A 26 8.23 -17.89 2.87
CA GLY A 26 7.38 -17.78 1.68
C GLY A 26 6.07 -17.01 1.87
N THR A 27 5.75 -16.60 3.09
CA THR A 27 4.61 -15.74 3.42
C THR A 27 4.88 -14.28 3.03
N TRP A 28 3.81 -13.50 2.80
CA TRP A 28 3.93 -12.09 2.46
C TRP A 28 3.80 -11.21 3.70
N LYS A 29 4.72 -10.26 3.87
CA LYS A 29 4.69 -9.27 4.96
C LYS A 29 4.98 -7.88 4.41
N LEU A 30 4.63 -6.85 5.18
CA LEU A 30 5.10 -5.50 4.88
C LEU A 30 6.55 -5.34 5.37
N PRO A 31 7.38 -4.55 4.67
CA PRO A 31 8.71 -4.23 5.16
C PRO A 31 8.65 -3.65 6.57
N HIS A 32 9.58 -4.08 7.43
CA HIS A 32 9.70 -3.63 8.83
C HIS A 32 8.49 -3.92 9.73
N HIS A 33 7.57 -4.79 9.29
CA HIS A 33 6.43 -5.24 10.09
C HIS A 33 6.58 -6.72 10.44
N ILE A 34 6.18 -7.05 11.68
CA ILE A 34 6.04 -8.43 12.13
C ILE A 34 5.00 -9.13 11.24
N ASN A 35 5.38 -10.30 10.73
CA ASN A 35 4.48 -11.15 9.99
C ASN A 35 3.35 -11.64 10.90
N LYS A 36 2.10 -11.41 10.50
CA LYS A 36 0.94 -11.84 11.28
C LYS A 36 0.87 -13.36 11.45
N PHE A 37 1.38 -14.11 10.48
CA PHE A 37 1.27 -15.57 10.44
C PHE A 37 2.40 -16.26 11.20
N THR A 38 3.65 -15.85 10.95
CA THR A 38 4.82 -16.49 11.56
C THR A 38 5.30 -15.78 12.83
N LYS A 39 4.80 -14.57 13.11
CA LYS A 39 5.28 -13.67 14.18
C LYS A 39 6.77 -13.30 14.07
N GLU A 40 7.37 -13.58 12.92
CA GLU A 40 8.76 -13.24 12.62
C GLU A 40 8.85 -11.83 12.03
N TYR A 41 9.96 -11.14 12.32
CA TYR A 41 10.21 -9.78 11.88
C TYR A 41 10.69 -9.67 10.43
#